data_AF-A0A7J3JGT2-F1
#
_entry.id   AF-A0A7J3JGT2-F1
#
_cell.length_a   1.000
_cell.length_b   1.000
_cell.length_c   1.000
_cell.angle_alpha   90.00
_cell.angle_beta   90.00
_cell.angle_gamma   90.00
#
_symmetry.space_group_name_H-M   'P 1'
#
loop_
_entity.id
_entity.type
_entity.pdbx_description
1 polymer ?
#
loop_
_entity_poly.entity_id
_entity_poly.type
_entity_poly.pdbx_seq_one_letter_code
_entity_poly.pdbx_strand_id
1 'polypeptide(L)'
;MINFDTILGKKVICAGAYIVGEVKGASLDTVTWQIHHLYVKLTDTAAEELGFKKRFRSSTVCIPVKMVLAVADVVNLAPSLKELSESNEITECTH
;
A
#
# COMPACT_ATOMS: atom_id res chain seq x y z
N MET A 1 12.79 13.47 -6.68
CA MET A 1 13.62 12.28 -6.37
C MET A 1 13.69 12.17 -4.87
N ILE A 2 13.38 11.00 -4.32
CA ILE A 2 13.40 10.73 -2.87
C ILE A 2 14.18 9.44 -2.61
N ASN A 3 14.84 9.32 -1.47
CA ASN A 3 15.45 8.05 -1.07
C ASN A 3 14.34 7.09 -0.62
N PHE A 4 14.34 5.88 -1.13
CA PHE A 4 13.36 4.84 -0.77
C PHE A 4 13.33 4.56 0.74
N ASP A 5 14.48 4.60 1.43
CA ASP A 5 14.56 4.40 2.88
C ASP A 5 13.68 5.37 3.65
N THR A 6 13.45 6.56 3.10
CA THR A 6 12.61 7.58 3.74
C THR A 6 11.13 7.24 3.66
N ILE A 7 10.71 6.39 2.73
CA ILE A 7 9.31 5.98 2.54
C ILE A 7 8.97 4.78 3.43
N LEU A 8 9.96 3.95 3.74
CA LEU A 8 9.79 2.82 4.65
C LEU A 8 9.27 3.31 6.00
N GLY A 9 8.22 2.64 6.48
CA GLY A 9 7.57 2.98 7.73
C GLY A 9 6.58 4.14 7.69
N LYS A 10 6.43 4.84 6.55
CA LYS A 10 5.40 5.86 6.41
C LYS A 10 4.01 5.24 6.41
N LYS A 11 3.07 5.96 7.02
CA LYS A 11 1.65 5.64 6.93
C LYS A 11 1.17 5.83 5.50
N VAL A 12 0.35 4.90 5.05
CA VAL A 12 -0.37 4.98 3.78
C VAL A 12 -1.80 5.40 4.09
N ILE A 13 -2.25 6.49 3.48
CA ILE A 13 -3.60 7.00 3.63
C ILE A 13 -4.27 7.11 2.26
N CYS A 14 -5.58 6.85 2.21
CA CYS A 14 -6.37 6.95 1.00
C CYS A 14 -7.27 8.20 1.02
N ALA A 15 -8.00 8.46 -0.07
CA ALA A 15 -8.91 9.59 -0.12
C ALA A 15 -9.93 9.53 1.02
N GLY A 16 -10.15 10.68 1.68
CA GLY A 16 -10.93 10.75 2.93
C GLY A 16 -10.10 10.60 4.20
N ALA A 17 -8.76 10.65 4.10
CA ALA A 17 -7.82 10.60 5.23
C ALA A 17 -7.86 9.29 6.06
N TYR A 18 -8.34 8.21 5.45
CA TYR A 18 -8.39 6.91 6.09
C TYR A 18 -7.01 6.24 6.06
N ILE A 19 -6.57 5.69 7.19
CA ILE A 19 -5.27 5.02 7.33
C ILE A 19 -5.38 3.57 6.88
N VAL A 20 -4.77 3.26 5.74
CA VAL A 20 -4.71 1.91 5.16
C VAL A 20 -3.68 1.05 5.89
N GLY A 21 -2.51 1.60 6.19
CA GLY A 21 -1.41 0.80 6.70
C GLY A 21 -0.08 1.54 6.72
N GLU A 22 1.00 0.76 6.61
CA GLU A 22 2.38 1.22 6.68
C GLU A 22 3.21 0.59 5.57
N VAL A 23 4.06 1.37 4.91
CA VAL A 23 4.99 0.85 3.88
C VAL A 23 6.05 -0.03 4.53
N LYS A 24 6.21 -1.26 4.03
CA LYS A 24 7.24 -2.22 4.47
C LYS A 24 8.27 -2.55 3.40
N GLY A 25 8.01 -2.18 2.16
CA GLY A 25 8.89 -2.50 1.04
C GLY A 25 8.27 -2.12 -0.28
N ALA A 26 8.86 -2.62 -1.36
CA ALA A 26 8.38 -2.41 -2.72
C ALA A 26 8.88 -3.52 -3.64
N SER A 27 8.20 -3.72 -4.77
CA SER A 27 8.67 -4.58 -5.85
C SER A 27 9.48 -3.78 -6.85
N LEU A 28 10.74 -4.18 -7.04
CA LEU A 28 11.64 -3.64 -8.07
C LEU A 28 11.67 -4.62 -9.25
N ASP A 29 11.27 -4.15 -10.42
CA ASP A 29 11.47 -4.87 -11.67
C ASP A 29 12.95 -4.78 -12.07
N THR A 30 13.63 -5.92 -12.15
CA THR A 30 15.07 -6.00 -12.44
C THR A 30 15.41 -5.85 -13.91
N VAL A 31 14.41 -5.86 -14.79
CA VAL A 31 14.58 -5.61 -16.23
C VAL A 31 14.47 -4.12 -16.51
N THR A 32 13.43 -3.46 -16.00
CA THR A 32 13.19 -2.03 -16.23
C THR A 32 13.82 -1.12 -15.17
N TRP A 33 14.26 -1.68 -14.04
CA TRP A 33 14.72 -0.97 -12.85
C TRP A 33 13.69 0.03 -12.29
N GLN A 34 12.41 -0.28 -12.44
CA GLN A 34 11.30 0.52 -11.93
C GLN A 34 10.59 -0.17 -10.77
N ILE A 35 10.12 0.65 -9.83
CA ILE A 35 9.26 0.18 -8.74
C ILE A 35 7.82 0.16 -9.25
N HIS A 36 7.15 -1.00 -9.21
CA HIS A 36 5.76 -1.12 -9.67
C HIS A 36 4.75 -1.15 -8.53
N HIS A 37 5.09 -1.75 -7.39
CA HIS A 37 4.19 -1.85 -6.24
C HIS A 37 4.90 -1.48 -4.95
N LEU A 38 4.16 -0.85 -4.02
CA LEU A 38 4.55 -0.72 -2.63
C LEU A 38 3.94 -1.86 -1.83
N TYR A 39 4.72 -2.41 -0.91
CA TYR A 39 4.25 -3.41 0.04
C TYR A 39 3.72 -2.68 1.26
N VAL A 40 2.41 -2.80 1.50
CA VAL A 40 1.71 -2.09 2.55
C VAL A 40 1.18 -3.09 3.55
N LYS A 41 1.74 -3.06 4.76
CA LYS A 41 1.19 -3.80 5.91
C LYS A 41 -0.08 -3.09 6.35
N LEU A 42 -1.21 -3.74 6.16
CA LEU A 42 -2.52 -3.19 6.52
C LEU A 42 -2.65 -3.07 8.03
N THR A 43 -3.41 -2.06 8.48
CA THR A 43 -3.97 -2.06 9.83
C THR A 43 -5.02 -3.16 9.96
N ASP A 44 -5.32 -3.61 11.17
CA ASP A 44 -6.34 -4.66 11.37
C ASP A 44 -7.72 -4.23 10.86
N THR A 45 -8.09 -2.94 11.03
CA THR A 45 -9.35 -2.38 10.50
C THR A 45 -9.35 -2.34 8.98
N ALA A 46 -8.27 -1.84 8.35
CA ALA A 46 -8.19 -1.83 6.89
C ALA A 46 -8.17 -3.24 6.30
N ALA A 47 -7.51 -4.19 6.95
CA ALA A 47 -7.52 -5.59 6.53
C ALA A 47 -8.92 -6.20 6.59
N GLU A 48 -9.73 -5.84 7.59
CA GLU A 48 -11.12 -6.26 7.69
C GLU A 48 -11.98 -5.68 6.56
N GLU A 49 -11.91 -4.36 6.38
CA GLU A 49 -12.73 -3.65 5.39
C GLU A 49 -12.35 -3.98 3.95
N LEU A 50 -11.07 -4.26 3.69
CA LEU A 50 -10.58 -4.68 2.37
C LEU A 50 -10.69 -6.21 2.14
N GLY A 51 -11.19 -6.97 3.11
CA GLY A 51 -11.37 -8.42 2.97
C GLY A 51 -10.07 -9.25 3.04
N PHE A 52 -8.97 -8.66 3.50
CA PHE A 52 -7.67 -9.33 3.63
C PHE A 52 -7.38 -9.83 5.06
N LYS A 53 -8.29 -9.65 6.03
CA LYS A 53 -8.04 -10.01 7.44
C LYS A 53 -7.67 -11.48 7.61
N LYS A 54 -6.53 -11.72 8.25
CA LYS A 54 -6.06 -13.06 8.64
C LYS A 54 -6.20 -13.27 10.15
N ARG A 55 -6.49 -14.50 10.56
CA ARG A 55 -6.78 -14.83 11.97
C ARG A 55 -5.61 -14.61 12.94
N PHE A 56 -4.36 -14.74 12.48
CA PHE A 56 -3.17 -14.71 13.36
C PHE A 56 -1.98 -13.90 12.81
N ARG A 57 -2.14 -13.19 11.70
CA ARG A 57 -1.03 -12.48 11.04
C ARG A 57 -1.54 -11.18 10.43
N SER A 58 -0.67 -10.17 10.37
CA SER A 58 -0.96 -8.95 9.61
C SER A 58 -0.89 -9.22 8.12
N SER A 59 -1.82 -8.66 7.38
CA SER A 59 -1.87 -8.81 5.91
C SER A 59 -1.04 -7.73 5.24
N THR A 60 -0.18 -8.14 4.31
CA THR A 60 0.61 -7.21 3.48
C THR A 60 0.09 -7.29 2.07
N VAL A 61 -0.30 -6.14 1.51
CA VAL A 61 -0.84 -6.04 0.16
C VAL A 61 0.08 -5.25 -0.74
N CYS A 62 -0.01 -5.55 -2.03
CA CYS A 62 0.79 -4.96 -3.08
C CYS A 62 -0.06 -3.84 -3.71
N ILE A 63 0.31 -2.59 -3.45
CA ILE A 63 -0.39 -1.41 -3.98
C ILE A 63 0.39 -0.86 -5.17
N PRO A 64 -0.20 -0.78 -6.37
CA PRO A 64 0.47 -0.22 -7.54
C PRO A 64 0.91 1.24 -7.31
N VAL A 65 2.13 1.58 -7.71
CA VAL A 65 2.64 2.96 -7.56
C VAL A 65 1.80 3.99 -8.32
N LYS A 66 1.10 3.57 -9.38
CA LYS A 66 0.16 4.42 -10.14
C LYS A 66 -1.04 4.92 -9.31
N MET A 67 -1.34 4.28 -8.18
CA MET A 67 -2.38 4.75 -7.26
C MET A 67 -1.86 5.81 -6.28
N VAL A 68 -0.53 6.00 -6.19
CA VAL A 68 0.08 6.98 -5.30
C VAL A 68 -0.10 8.37 -5.90
N LEU A 69 -0.79 9.23 -5.16
CA LEU A 69 -1.01 10.63 -5.52
C LEU A 69 0.19 11.50 -5.14
N ALA A 70 0.71 11.32 -3.92
CA ALA A 70 1.81 12.12 -3.39
C ALA A 70 2.55 11.38 -2.26
N VAL A 71 3.83 11.68 -2.10
CA VAL A 71 4.65 11.21 -0.98
C VAL A 71 5.25 12.43 -0.27
N ALA A 72 4.86 12.63 0.99
CA ALA A 72 5.38 13.66 1.86
C ALA A 72 5.66 13.03 3.24
N ASP A 73 5.01 13.49 4.31
CA ASP A 73 5.08 12.84 5.63
C ASP A 73 4.41 11.47 5.64
N VAL A 74 3.39 11.32 4.79
CA VAL A 74 2.63 10.10 4.52
C VAL A 74 2.65 9.78 3.03
N VAL A 75 2.28 8.56 2.69
CA VAL A 75 1.98 8.14 1.31
C VAL A 75 0.49 8.32 1.08
N ASN A 76 0.12 9.24 0.20
CA ASN A 76 -1.26 9.50 -0.18
C ASN A 76 -1.64 8.66 -1.40
N LEU A 77 -2.69 7.88 -1.30
CA LEU A 77 -3.33 7.21 -2.43
C LEU A 77 -4.46 8.10 -2.98
N ALA A 78 -4.56 8.15 -4.30
CA ALA A 78 -5.66 8.80 -4.99
C ALA A 78 -7.04 8.16 -4.72
N PRO A 79 -7.21 6.82 -4.77
CA PRO A 79 -8.50 6.19 -4.52
C PRO A 79 -8.92 6.29 -3.05
N SER A 80 -10.23 6.24 -2.82
CA SER A 80 -10.86 6.04 -1.51
C SER A 80 -10.81 4.57 -1.08
N LEU A 81 -11.05 4.28 0.21
CA LEU A 81 -11.05 2.90 0.71
C LEU A 81 -12.07 2.00 -0.02
N LYS A 82 -13.23 2.54 -0.38
CA LYS A 82 -14.24 1.81 -1.14
C LYS A 82 -13.74 1.42 -2.52
N GLU A 83 -13.16 2.37 -3.26
CA GLU A 83 -12.58 2.11 -4.58
C GLU A 83 -11.40 1.13 -4.50
N LEU A 84 -10.63 1.16 -3.40
CA LEU A 84 -9.58 0.18 -3.13
C LEU A 84 -10.15 -1.23 -2.93
N SER A 85 -11.26 -1.36 -2.20
CA SER A 85 -11.93 -2.66 -1.96
C SER A 85 -12.55 -3.26 -3.22
N GLU A 86 -13.00 -2.40 -4.15
CA GLU A 86 -13.61 -2.79 -5.42
C GLU A 86 -12.56 -3.02 -6.53
N SER A 87 -11.31 -2.61 -6.28
CA SER A 87 -10.21 -2.73 -7.24
C SER A 87 -9.57 -4.11 -7.21
N ASN A 88 -9.46 -4.74 -8.38
CA ASN A 88 -8.71 -5.99 -8.56
C ASN A 88 -7.19 -5.78 -8.64
N GLU A 89 -6.71 -4.55 -8.51
CA GLU A 89 -5.30 -4.21 -8.66
C GLU A 89 -4.50 -4.35 -7.37
N ILE A 90 -5.17 -4.44 -6.21
CA ILE A 90 -4.53 -4.73 -4.93
C ILE A 90 -4.69 -6.21 -4.63
N THR A 91 -3.55 -6.88 -4.47
CA THR A 91 -3.50 -8.29 -4.11
C THR A 91 -2.63 -8.49 -2.88
N GLU A 92 -2.79 -9.63 -2.21
CA GLU A 92 -1.84 -10.01 -1.18
C GLU A 92 -0.46 -10.22 -1.80
N CYS A 93 0.58 -9.65 -1.20
CA CYS A 93 1.94 -9.87 -1.65
C CYS A 93 2.37 -11.29 -1.29
N THR A 94 2.50 -12.16 -2.29
CA THR A 94 3.16 -13.47 -2.14
C THR A 94 4.67 -13.25 -2.20
N HIS A 95 5.37 -13.73 -1.18
CA HIS A 95 6.84 -13.69 -1.08
C HIS A 95 7.53 -14.43 -2.22
#